data_AF-A0A2S5D2U2-F1
#
_entry.id   AF-A0A2S5D2U2-F1
#
_cell.length_a   1.000
_cell.length_b   1.000
_cell.length_c   1.000
_cell.angle_alpha   90.00
_cell.angle_beta   90.00
_cell.angle_gamma   90.00
#
_symmetry.space_group_name_H-M   'P 1'
#
loop_
_entity.id
_entity.type
_entity.pdbx_description
1 polymer ?
#
loop_
_entity_poly.entity_id
_entity_poly.type
_entity_poly.pdbx_seq_one_letter_code
_entity_poly.pdbx_strand_id
1 'polypeptide(L)'
;MISDENIDTINKEIGEVTKYSDMEQYEGNFSNEYPIGTKYYSIVGINTDDAIAVQVGDNQYIKAFREGPYTYKKSYIHYIFKGLGILAFLFVAFFIFSQTRKKL
;
A
#
# COMPACT_ATOMS: atom_id res chain seq x y z
N MET A 1 -7.15 -8.61 11.61
CA MET A 1 -6.90 -8.77 13.05
C MET A 1 -5.78 -9.77 13.33
N ILE A 2 -4.84 -9.44 14.20
CA ILE A 2 -3.90 -10.42 14.79
C ILE A 2 -4.61 -11.16 15.93
N SER A 3 -4.43 -12.47 16.04
CA SER A 3 -4.87 -13.24 17.20
C SER A 3 -3.68 -13.67 18.07
N ASP A 4 -3.96 -14.01 19.32
CA ASP A 4 -2.98 -14.58 20.25
C ASP A 4 -2.80 -16.12 20.06
N GLU A 5 -3.32 -16.67 18.96
CA GLU A 5 -3.27 -18.11 18.67
C GLU A 5 -1.92 -18.47 18.01
N ASN A 6 -1.12 -19.27 18.70
CA ASN A 6 0.07 -19.89 18.12
C ASN A 6 -0.30 -20.95 17.08
N ILE A 7 0.43 -21.00 15.98
CA ILE A 7 0.20 -21.94 14.88
C ILE A 7 1.46 -22.76 14.60
N ASP A 8 1.31 -24.08 14.66
CA ASP A 8 2.39 -25.02 14.34
C ASP A 8 2.23 -25.66 12.93
N THR A 9 1.05 -25.50 12.30
CA THR A 9 0.70 -26.12 11.02
C THR A 9 1.03 -25.22 9.83
N ILE A 10 2.31 -24.89 9.70
CA ILE A 10 2.84 -24.05 8.63
C ILE A 10 3.01 -24.86 7.34
N ASN A 11 2.65 -24.25 6.21
CA ASN A 11 2.84 -24.85 4.89
C ASN A 11 4.01 -24.19 4.13
N LYS A 12 3.80 -23.01 3.54
CA LYS A 12 4.82 -22.32 2.74
C LYS A 12 4.83 -20.82 2.98
N GLU A 13 5.98 -20.21 2.76
CA GLU A 13 6.14 -18.75 2.74
C GLU A 13 5.32 -18.17 1.57
N ILE A 14 4.58 -17.09 1.84
CA ILE A 14 3.71 -16.41 0.86
C ILE A 14 4.01 -14.93 0.71
N GLY A 15 4.92 -14.38 1.52
CA GLY A 15 5.37 -13.01 1.43
C GLY A 15 6.02 -12.52 2.71
N GLU A 16 6.26 -11.21 2.76
CA GLU A 16 6.85 -10.52 3.90
C GLU A 16 6.34 -9.09 3.99
N VAL A 17 6.56 -8.45 5.14
CA VAL A 17 6.43 -7.01 5.31
C VAL A 17 7.47 -6.32 4.43
N THR A 18 7.02 -5.56 3.45
CA THR A 18 7.91 -4.74 2.60
C THR A 18 8.01 -3.30 3.09
N LYS A 19 7.10 -2.87 3.97
CA LYS A 19 7.11 -1.53 4.55
C LYS A 19 6.52 -1.49 5.97
N TYR A 20 7.22 -0.80 6.88
CA TYR A 20 6.67 -0.43 8.18
C TYR A 20 6.01 0.96 8.11
N SER A 21 4.83 1.12 8.70
CA SER A 21 4.14 2.41 8.82
C SER A 21 3.03 2.36 9.87
N ASP A 22 3.14 3.22 10.88
CA ASP A 22 2.15 3.42 11.94
C ASP A 22 1.06 4.44 11.55
N MET A 23 1.41 5.45 10.77
CA MET A 23 0.53 6.59 10.44
C MET A 23 -0.07 6.53 9.04
N GLU A 24 0.65 5.97 8.06
CA GLU A 24 0.25 5.99 6.65
C GLU A 24 -0.14 4.61 6.13
N GLN A 25 -1.15 4.58 5.26
CA GLN A 25 -1.53 3.37 4.53
C GLN A 25 -0.73 3.23 3.24
N TYR A 26 -0.40 1.99 2.90
CA TYR A 26 0.38 1.66 1.71
C TYR A 26 -0.27 0.53 0.91
N GLU A 27 -0.06 0.57 -0.41
CA GLU A 27 -0.40 -0.57 -1.26
C GLU A 27 0.57 -1.73 -0.99
N GLY A 28 0.08 -2.97 -1.12
CA GLY A 28 0.87 -4.18 -0.88
C GLY A 28 1.02 -4.55 0.59
N ASN A 29 2.14 -5.16 0.95
CA ASN A 29 2.39 -5.77 2.26
C ASN A 29 3.08 -4.79 3.21
N PHE A 30 2.30 -3.94 3.90
CA PHE A 30 2.84 -3.11 4.99
C PHE A 30 2.32 -3.59 6.34
N SER A 31 3.01 -3.20 7.41
CA SER A 31 2.59 -3.43 8.79
C SER A 31 2.83 -2.19 9.63
N ASN A 32 1.95 -1.95 10.61
CA ASN A 32 2.13 -0.98 11.68
C ASN A 32 2.67 -1.60 12.97
N GLU A 33 2.82 -2.93 12.99
CA GLU A 33 3.18 -3.70 14.18
C GLU A 33 4.51 -4.45 13.98
N TYR A 34 4.70 -5.06 12.80
CA TYR A 34 5.86 -5.89 12.50
C TYR A 34 6.88 -5.19 11.61
N PRO A 35 8.20 -5.39 11.85
CA PRO A 35 9.25 -4.77 11.06
C PRO A 35 9.31 -5.31 9.62
N ILE A 36 10.00 -4.57 8.76
CA ILE A 36 10.31 -5.00 7.39
C ILE A 36 11.06 -6.34 7.42
N GLY A 37 10.67 -7.26 6.55
CA GLY A 37 11.20 -8.62 6.47
C GLY A 37 10.48 -9.64 7.36
N THR A 38 9.51 -9.23 8.19
CA THR A 38 8.66 -10.20 8.89
C THR A 38 7.89 -11.03 7.87
N LYS A 39 8.04 -12.35 7.98
CA LYS A 39 7.53 -13.30 7.00
C LYS A 39 6.10 -13.73 7.28
N TYR A 40 5.39 -14.02 6.19
CA TYR A 40 4.04 -14.54 6.17
C TYR A 40 4.01 -15.92 5.55
N TYR A 41 3.20 -16.80 6.12
CA TYR A 41 3.06 -18.18 5.70
C TYR A 41 1.60 -18.56 5.52
N SER A 42 1.34 -19.50 4.61
CA SER A 42 0.04 -20.17 4.57
C SER A 42 -0.05 -21.24 5.67
N ILE A 43 -1.27 -21.44 6.16
CA ILE A 43 -1.59 -22.44 7.18
C ILE A 43 -2.22 -23.66 6.48
N VAL A 44 -1.83 -24.88 6.87
CA VAL A 44 -2.37 -26.11 6.28
C VAL A 44 -3.89 -26.16 6.46
N GLY A 45 -4.62 -26.33 5.35
CA GLY A 45 -6.08 -26.48 5.35
C GLY A 45 -6.87 -25.18 5.50
N ILE A 46 -6.21 -24.01 5.56
CA ILE A 46 -6.88 -22.70 5.65
C ILE A 46 -6.55 -21.89 4.40
N ASN A 47 -7.57 -21.24 3.81
CA ASN A 47 -7.37 -20.34 2.68
C ASN A 47 -6.66 -19.06 3.16
N THR A 48 -5.67 -18.58 2.42
CA THR A 48 -4.94 -17.34 2.71
C THR A 48 -5.83 -16.10 2.68
N ASP A 49 -7.00 -16.17 2.03
CA ASP A 49 -8.01 -15.12 2.08
C ASP A 49 -8.76 -15.07 3.42
N ASP A 50 -8.70 -16.13 4.23
CA ASP A 50 -9.33 -16.20 5.56
C ASP A 50 -8.32 -15.90 6.67
N ALA A 51 -7.15 -16.57 6.63
CA ALA A 51 -6.09 -16.35 7.60
C ALA A 51 -4.70 -16.72 7.06
N ILE A 52 -3.68 -16.10 7.65
CA ILE A 52 -2.26 -16.37 7.41
C ILE A 52 -1.53 -16.53 8.75
N ALA A 53 -0.34 -17.12 8.71
CA ALA A 53 0.58 -17.16 9.84
C ALA A 53 1.64 -16.07 9.70
N VAL A 54 1.90 -15.32 10.78
CA VAL A 54 2.92 -14.28 10.87
C VAL A 54 4.05 -14.78 11.76
N GLN A 55 5.29 -14.72 11.27
CA GLN A 55 6.45 -15.16 12.04
C GLN A 55 6.85 -14.10 13.06
N VAL A 56 6.83 -14.45 14.35
CA VAL A 56 7.17 -13.55 15.47
C VAL A 56 8.44 -13.94 16.21
N GLY A 57 9.02 -15.10 15.87
CA GLY A 57 10.27 -15.59 16.42
C GLY A 57 10.79 -16.81 15.65
N ASP A 58 11.86 -17.42 16.18
CA ASP A 58 12.43 -18.62 15.59
C ASP A 58 11.45 -19.79 15.69
N ASN A 59 10.91 -20.21 14.54
CA ASN A 59 9.83 -21.19 14.45
C ASN A 59 8.59 -20.85 15.30
N GLN A 60 8.34 -19.58 15.56
CA GLN A 60 7.17 -19.10 16.29
C GLN A 60 6.27 -18.30 15.35
N TYR A 61 5.01 -18.71 15.28
CA TYR A 61 4.03 -18.14 14.37
C TYR A 61 2.73 -17.87 15.09
N ILE A 62 2.13 -16.72 14.81
CA ILE A 62 0.79 -16.37 15.28
C ILE A 62 -0.16 -16.26 14.09
N LYS A 63 -1.44 -16.47 14.34
CA LYS A 63 -2.47 -16.38 13.30
C LYS A 63 -2.94 -14.94 13.11
N ALA A 64 -3.12 -14.56 11.85
CA ALA A 64 -3.71 -13.28 11.46
C ALA A 64 -4.93 -13.54 10.58
N PHE A 65 -6.09 -13.02 11.00
CA PHE A 65 -7.33 -13.11 10.25
C PHE A 65 -7.50 -11.92 9.31
N ARG A 66 -7.95 -12.21 8.09
CA ARG A 66 -8.33 -11.19 7.12
C ARG A 66 -9.79 -10.79 7.33
N GLU A 67 -10.02 -9.52 7.63
CA GLU A 67 -11.39 -8.98 7.83
C GLU A 67 -12.09 -8.64 6.51
N GLY A 68 -11.34 -8.62 5.40
CA GLY A 68 -11.87 -8.36 4.07
C GLY A 68 -10.79 -7.95 3.07
N PRO A 69 -11.18 -7.67 1.81
CA PRO A 69 -10.25 -7.17 0.81
C PRO A 69 -9.73 -5.78 1.20
N TYR A 70 -8.42 -5.57 1.05
CA TYR A 70 -7.79 -4.28 1.28
C TYR A 70 -8.12 -3.33 0.12
N THR A 71 -8.72 -2.17 0.41
CA THR A 71 -9.30 -1.26 -0.60
C THR A 71 -8.57 0.07 -0.75
N TYR A 72 -7.45 0.27 -0.06
CA TYR A 72 -6.67 1.50 -0.18
C TYR A 72 -6.17 1.72 -1.61
N LYS A 73 -6.32 2.95 -2.08
CA LYS A 73 -5.82 3.41 -3.38
C LYS A 73 -5.21 4.78 -3.20
N LYS A 74 -4.00 4.99 -3.74
CA LYS A 74 -3.36 6.30 -3.68
C LYS A 74 -4.16 7.34 -4.48
N SER A 75 -4.43 8.50 -3.87
CA SER A 75 -5.10 9.61 -4.53
C SER A 75 -4.11 10.46 -5.32
N TYR A 76 -4.31 10.56 -6.64
CA TYR A 76 -3.49 11.38 -7.54
C TYR A 76 -4.12 12.73 -7.88
N ILE A 77 -5.27 13.04 -7.28
CA ILE A 77 -6.11 14.20 -7.58
C ILE A 77 -5.31 15.50 -7.48
N HIS A 78 -4.45 15.63 -6.47
CA HIS A 78 -3.62 16.84 -6.28
C HIS A 78 -2.59 17.06 -7.38
N TYR A 79 -1.99 15.99 -7.92
CA TYR A 79 -1.05 16.10 -9.03
C TYR A 79 -1.76 16.50 -10.33
N ILE A 80 -2.98 15.99 -10.54
CA ILE A 80 -3.82 16.36 -11.67
C ILE A 80 -4.14 17.86 -11.61
N PHE A 81 -4.61 18.36 -10.46
CA PHE A 81 -4.91 19.78 -10.30
C PHE A 81 -3.67 20.68 -10.46
N LYS A 82 -2.51 20.27 -9.94
CA LYS A 82 -1.25 20.98 -10.19
C LYS A 82 -0.90 21.05 -11.68
N GLY A 83 -1.02 19.92 -12.39
CA GLY A 83 -0.76 19.86 -13.83
C GLY A 83 -1.70 20.76 -14.63
N LEU A 84 -3.00 20.74 -14.33
CA LEU A 84 -3.99 21.61 -14.95
C LEU A 84 -3.70 23.10 -14.70
N GLY A 85 -3.30 23.47 -13.48
CA GLY A 85 -2.92 24.83 -13.14
C GLY A 85 -1.72 25.34 -13.98
N ILE A 86 -0.69 24.51 -14.14
CA ILE A 86 0.47 24.83 -14.99
C ILE A 86 0.03 24.97 -16.45
N LEU A 87 -0.79 24.05 -16.96
CA LEU A 87 -1.25 24.06 -18.35
C LEU A 87 -2.13 25.29 -18.65
N ALA A 88 -3.01 25.67 -17.74
CA ALA A 88 -3.81 26.89 -17.84
C ALA A 88 -2.93 28.14 -17.83
N PHE A 89 -1.92 28.20 -16.96
CA PHE A 89 -0.96 29.31 -16.93
C PHE A 89 -0.19 29.44 -18.25
N LEU A 90 0.33 28.33 -18.79
CA LEU A 90 1.02 28.31 -20.08
C LEU A 90 0.10 28.72 -21.23
N PHE A 91 -1.17 28.29 -21.19
CA PHE A 91 -2.16 28.68 -22.20
C PHE A 91 -2.44 30.19 -22.16
N VAL A 92 -2.61 30.78 -20.98
CA VAL A 92 -2.78 32.24 -20.83
C VAL A 92 -1.54 33.00 -21.30
N ALA A 93 -0.35 32.56 -20.90
CA ALA A 93 0.91 33.17 -21.33
C ALA A 93 1.09 33.10 -22.86
N PHE A 94 0.82 31.94 -23.46
CA PHE A 94 0.83 31.76 -24.91
C PHE A 94 -0.20 32.66 -25.61
N PHE A 95 -1.41 32.74 -25.07
CA PHE A 95 -2.46 33.59 -25.62
C PHE A 95 -2.06 35.07 -25.59
N ILE A 96 -1.58 35.59 -24.45
CA ILE A 96 -1.08 36.97 -24.32
C ILE A 96 0.04 37.22 -25.32
N PHE A 97 1.03 36.32 -25.38
CA PHE A 97 2.16 36.43 -26.30
C PHE A 97 1.73 36.45 -27.78
N SER A 98 0.75 35.62 -28.14
CA SER A 98 0.18 35.58 -29.50
C SER A 98 -0.54 36.87 -29.89
N GLN A 99 -1.20 37.54 -28.93
CA GLN A 99 -1.87 38.83 -29.14
C GLN A 99 -0.86 39.97 -29.32
N THR A 100 0.23 39.97 -28.55
CA THR A 100 1.30 40.98 -28.70
C THR A 100 1.99 40.90 -30.06
N ARG A 101 2.23 39.69 -30.61
CA ARG A 101 2.84 39.55 -31.93
C ARG A 101 1.97 40.06 -33.09
N LYS A 102 0.65 40.05 -32.94
CA LYS A 102 -0.27 40.56 -33.98
C LYS A 102 -0.35 42.09 -34.03
N LYS A 103 0.17 42.79 -33.02
CA LYS A 103 0.15 44.26 -32.89
C LYS A 103 1.47 44.93 -33.31
N LEU A 104 2.52 44.15 -33.58
CA LEU A 104 3.78 44.58 -34.21
C LEU A 104 3.71 44.32 -35.71
#